data_AF-A0A2V7I4Y3-F1
#
_entry.id   AF-A0A2V7I4Y3-F1
#
_cell.length_a   1.000
_cell.length_b   1.000
_cell.length_c   1.000
_cell.angle_alpha   90.00
_cell.angle_beta   90.00
_cell.angle_gamma   90.00
#
_symmetry.space_group_name_H-M   'P 1'
#
loop_
_entity.id
_entity.type
_entity.pdbx_description
1 polymer ?
#
loop_
_entity_poly.entity_id
_entity_poly.type
_entity_poly.pdbx_seq_one_letter_code
_entity_poly.pdbx_strand_id
1 'polypeptide(L)' 'MSDSFELDAPDHFTVGAVGPPGQRVFYLQARQTGRLLTLKCEKEQVRALGEYLG' A
#
# COMPACT_ATOMS: atom_id res chain seq x y z
N MET A 1 -15.78 -9.80 -1.79
CA MET A 1 -14.73 -10.82 -1.67
C MET A 1 -13.44 -10.09 -1.38
N SER A 2 -12.68 -10.52 -0.39
CA SER A 2 -11.35 -9.94 -0.12
C SER A 2 -10.35 -10.69 -0.99
N ASP A 3 -9.85 -10.04 -2.03
CA ASP A 3 -8.74 -10.60 -2.82
C ASP A 3 -7.47 -10.59 -1.95
N SER A 4 -6.79 -11.74 -1.89
CA SER A 4 -5.49 -11.86 -1.23
C SER A 4 -4.38 -11.78 -2.28
N PHE A 5 -3.29 -11.10 -1.96
CA PHE A 5 -2.15 -10.91 -2.85
C PHE A 5 -0.88 -11.42 -2.19
N GLU A 6 -0.28 -12.45 -2.78
CA GLU A 6 1.03 -12.95 -2.38
C GLU A 6 2.11 -12.34 -3.29
N LEU A 7 3.15 -11.81 -2.65
CA LEU A 7 4.35 -11.25 -3.26
C LEU A 7 5.56 -11.77 -2.46
N ASP A 8 6.27 -12.77 -2.99
CA ASP A 8 7.34 -13.45 -2.26
C ASP A 8 8.56 -12.55 -1.98
N ALA A 9 8.90 -11.71 -2.96
CA ALA A 9 10.05 -10.83 -2.91
C ALA A 9 9.76 -9.58 -3.76
N PRO A 10 8.94 -8.64 -3.26
CA PRO A 10 8.66 -7.41 -3.97
C PRO A 10 9.93 -6.57 -4.11
N ASP A 11 10.17 -6.08 -5.32
CA ASP A 11 11.30 -5.18 -5.62
C ASP A 11 10.96 -3.71 -5.32
N HIS A 12 9.69 -3.44 -5.02
CA HIS A 12 9.19 -2.14 -4.61
C HIS A 12 8.01 -2.31 -3.65
N PHE A 13 8.02 -1.57 -2.55
CA PHE A 13 6.92 -1.48 -1.61
C PHE A 13 6.87 -0.07 -1.04
N THR A 14 5.75 0.64 -1.25
CA THR A 14 5.62 2.03 -0.82
C THR A 14 4.19 2.38 -0.44
N VAL A 15 4.04 3.49 0.27
CA VAL A 15 2.74 4.10 0.54
C VAL A 15 2.77 5.56 0.15
N GLY A 16 1.75 5.98 -0.58
CA GLY A 16 1.54 7.36 -1.00
C GLY A 16 0.19 7.89 -0.55
N ALA A 17 0.07 9.23 -0.53
CA ALA A 17 -1.19 9.91 -0.33
C ALA A 17 -1.43 10.91 -1.46
N VAL A 18 -2.64 10.93 -2.02
CA VAL A 18 -3.04 11.82 -3.10
C VAL A 18 -4.15 12.74 -2.63
N GLY A 19 -4.06 14.02 -3.00
CA GLY A 19 -5.05 15.05 -2.66
C GLY A 19 -4.62 16.01 -1.54
N PRO A 20 -5.40 17.07 -1.31
CA PRO A 20 -5.09 18.08 -0.30
C PRO A 20 -5.25 17.53 1.13
N PRO A 21 -4.60 18.13 2.14
CA PRO A 21 -4.83 17.80 3.54
C PRO A 21 -6.34 17.79 3.88
N GLY A 22 -6.80 16.77 4.62
CA GLY A 22 -8.20 16.57 4.96
C GLY A 22 -9.03 15.79 3.92
N GLN A 23 -8.55 15.65 2.69
CA GLN A 23 -9.21 14.87 1.62
C GLN A 23 -8.25 13.86 0.98
N ARG A 24 -7.22 13.46 1.72
CA ARG A 24 -6.22 12.53 1.22
C ARG A 24 -6.80 11.14 1.05
N VAL A 25 -6.54 10.54 -0.10
CA VAL A 25 -6.70 9.10 -0.30
C VAL A 25 -5.33 8.45 -0.20
N PHE A 26 -5.22 7.38 0.57
CA PHE A 26 -3.97 6.64 0.75
C PHE A 26 -3.94 5.42 -0.14
N TYR A 27 -2.76 5.16 -0.70
CA TYR A 27 -2.51 4.02 -1.57
C TYR A 27 -1.26 3.29 -1.15
N LEU A 28 -1.36 1.97 -1.01
CA LEU A 28 -0.23 1.09 -0.90
C LEU A 28 0.08 0.54 -2.29
N GLN A 29 1.34 0.65 -2.71
CA GLN A 29 1.80 0.07 -3.97
C GLN A 29 2.92 -0.93 -3.71
N ALA A 30 2.82 -2.07 -4.37
CA ALA A 30 3.83 -3.11 -4.35
C ALA A 30 4.07 -3.63 -5.76
N ARG A 31 5.33 -3.88 -6.11
CA ARG A 31 5.72 -4.40 -7.43
C ARG A 31 6.60 -5.62 -7.28
N GLN A 32 6.39 -6.60 -8.16
CA GLN A 32 7.25 -7.77 -8.32
C GLN A 32 7.21 -8.22 -9.77
N THR A 33 8.36 -8.28 -10.44
CA THR A 33 8.52 -8.91 -11.77
C THR A 33 7.43 -8.51 -12.78
N GLY A 34 7.19 -7.21 -12.94
CA GLY A 34 6.18 -6.68 -13.87
C GLY A 34 4.72 -6.70 -13.37
N ARG A 35 4.42 -7.33 -12.23
CA ARG A 35 3.13 -7.22 -11.53
C ARG A 35 3.14 -6.00 -10.62
N LEU A 36 2.22 -5.06 -10.86
CA LEU A 36 1.98 -3.91 -9.99
C LEU A 36 0.65 -4.09 -9.26
N LEU A 37 0.71 -4.08 -7.94
CA LEU A 37 -0.45 -4.01 -7.07
C LEU A 37 -0.62 -2.57 -6.58
N THR A 38 -1.86 -2.06 -6.62
CA THR A 38 -2.21 -0.79 -5.98
C THR A 38 -3.48 -0.99 -5.16
N LEU A 39 -3.38 -0.82 -3.85
CA LEU A 39 -4.48 -0.94 -2.92
C LEU A 39 -4.85 0.44 -2.40
N LYS A 40 -6.13 0.79 -2.43
CA LYS A 40 -6.65 1.92 -1.66
C LYS A 40 -6.75 1.48 -0.20
N CYS A 41 -6.20 2.27 0.71
CA CYS A 41 -6.14 1.95 2.12
C CYS A 41 -6.64 3.12 2.97
N GLU A 42 -7.05 2.82 4.19
CA GLU A 42 -7.28 3.84 5.21
C GLU A 42 -5.96 4.26 5.87
N LYS A 43 -5.92 5.50 6.38
CA LYS A 43 -4.73 6.05 7.04
C LYS A 43 -4.22 5.17 8.19
N GLU A 44 -5.14 4.62 8.98
CA GLU A 44 -4.76 3.78 10.13
C GLU A 44 -4.16 2.43 9.71
N GLN A 45 -4.60 1.87 8.58
CA GLN A 45 -4.01 0.63 8.04
C GLN A 45 -2.57 0.87 7.57
N VAL A 46 -2.33 2.00 6.91
CA VAL A 46 -0.98 2.44 6.52
C VAL A 46 -0.07 2.58 7.74
N ARG A 47 -0.57 3.22 8.81
CA ARG A 47 0.18 3.41 10.04
C ARG A 47 0.53 2.07 10.69
N ALA A 48 -0.45 1.20 10.89
CA ALA A 48 -0.24 -0.11 11.49
C ALA A 48 0.76 -0.96 10.71
N LEU A 49 0.70 -0.92 9.38
CA LEU A 49 1.64 -1.63 8.53
C LEU A 49 3.06 -1.05 8.63
N GLY A 50 3.20 0.28 8.66
CA GLY A 50 4.49 0.93 8.86
C GLY A 50 5.12 0.59 10.21
N GLU A 51 4.32 0.54 11.27
CA GLU A 51 4.75 0.11 12.61
C GLU A 51 5.17 -1.37 12.65
N TYR A 52 4.54 -2.24 11.85
CA TYR A 52 4.88 -3.66 11.78
C TYR A 52 6.18 -3.95 11.02
N LEU A 53 6.49 -3.14 9.99
CA LEU A 53 7.66 -3.33 9.12
C LEU A 53 8.92 -2.61 9.59
N GLY A 54 8.79 -1.58 10.44
CA GLY A 54 9.90 -0.80 11.00
C GLY A 54 10.47 -1.41 12.28
#